data_AF-A0A2W6CAQ7-F1
#
_entry.id   AF-A0A2W6CAQ7-F1
#
_cell.length_a   1.000
_cell.length_b   1.000
_cell.length_c   1.000
_cell.angle_alpha   90.00
_cell.angle_beta   90.00
_cell.angle_gamma   90.00
#
_symmetry.space_group_name_H-M   'P 1'
#
loop_
_entity.id
_entity.type
_entity.pdbx_description
1 polymer ?
#
loop_
_entity_poly.entity_id
_entity_poly.type
_entity_poly.pdbx_seq_one_letter_code
_entity_poly.pdbx_strand_id
1 'polypeptide(L)'
;MERAGIPTVLLCNLVSIAERVGAPRIVATRGIPYPTGDPSLSPEAEKQWRRQLMERALEVLATPVHQPTVFQVDASERSGPVEATGNSHTARPEEAHA
;
A
#
# COMPACT_ATOMS: atom_id res chain seq x y z
N MET A 1 -20.65 3.90 -2.23
CA MET A 1 -19.96 3.37 -3.42
C MET A 1 -20.07 1.85 -3.46
N GLU A 2 -19.32 1.09 -2.65
CA GLU A 2 -19.39 -0.39 -2.65
C GLU A 2 -20.81 -0.97 -2.48
N ARG A 3 -21.56 -0.49 -1.47
CA ARG A 3 -22.95 -0.94 -1.24
C ARG A 3 -23.90 -0.65 -2.40
N ALA A 4 -23.53 0.27 -3.30
CA ALA A 4 -24.28 0.61 -4.50
C ALA A 4 -23.77 -0.16 -5.74
N GLY A 5 -22.89 -1.15 -5.56
CA GLY A 5 -22.33 -1.95 -6.65
C GLY A 5 -21.17 -1.28 -7.40
N ILE A 6 -20.62 -0.17 -6.88
CA ILE A 6 -19.50 0.53 -7.50
C ILE A 6 -18.23 0.18 -6.72
N PRO A 7 -17.31 -0.61 -7.30
CA PRO A 7 -16.07 -0.97 -6.62
C PRO A 7 -15.21 0.28 -6.38
N THR A 8 -14.44 0.25 -5.29
CA THR A 8 -13.56 1.34 -4.87
C THR A 8 -12.22 0.84 -4.39
N VAL A 9 -11.20 1.68 -4.55
CA VAL A 9 -9.86 1.51 -4.01
C VAL A 9 -9.45 2.80 -3.31
N LEU A 10 -8.94 2.69 -2.10
CA LEU A 10 -8.39 3.80 -1.34
C LEU A 10 -6.87 3.77 -1.43
N LEU A 11 -6.29 4.75 -2.12
CA LEU A 11 -4.85 5.01 -2.09
C LEU A 11 -4.56 5.87 -0.85
N CYS A 12 -3.85 5.33 0.14
CA CYS A 12 -3.55 6.11 1.35
C CYS A 12 -2.28 5.64 2.07
N ASN A 13 -1.76 6.52 2.94
CA ASN A 13 -0.62 6.23 3.79
C ASN A 13 -1.02 5.83 5.23
N LEU A 14 -2.24 6.18 5.66
CA LEU A 14 -2.79 5.83 6.98
C LEU A 14 -3.52 4.49 6.92
N VAL A 15 -2.77 3.43 6.55
CA VAL A 15 -3.32 2.09 6.27
C VAL A 15 -4.13 1.55 7.46
N SER A 16 -3.59 1.62 8.68
CA SER A 16 -4.27 1.11 9.87
C SER A 16 -5.59 1.82 10.18
N ILE A 17 -5.70 3.09 9.84
CA ILE A 17 -6.96 3.85 9.99
C ILE A 17 -7.94 3.41 8.92
N ALA A 18 -7.50 3.28 7.66
CA ALA A 18 -8.31 2.81 6.55
C ALA A 18 -8.89 1.40 6.81
N GLU A 19 -8.09 0.50 7.38
CA GLU A 19 -8.55 -0.83 7.78
C GLU A 19 -9.62 -0.75 8.88
N ARG A 20 -9.38 0.05 9.94
CA ARG A 20 -10.31 0.21 11.07
C ARG A 20 -11.65 0.81 10.68
N VAL A 21 -11.69 1.71 9.69
CA VAL A 21 -12.94 2.30 9.19
C VAL A 21 -13.62 1.43 8.12
N GLY A 22 -13.01 0.31 7.73
CA GLY A 22 -13.61 -0.68 6.84
C GLY A 22 -13.47 -0.35 5.35
N ALA A 23 -12.41 0.33 4.93
CA ALA A 23 -12.15 0.52 3.51
C ALA A 23 -11.93 -0.85 2.82
N PRO A 24 -12.63 -1.15 1.73
CA PRO A 24 -12.68 -2.50 1.14
C PRO A 24 -11.31 -2.92 0.58
N ARG A 25 -10.69 -2.03 -0.19
CA ARG A 25 -9.41 -2.22 -0.87
C ARG A 25 -8.53 -1.02 -0.59
N ILE A 26 -7.36 -1.27 -0.02
CA ILE A 26 -6.44 -0.23 0.43
C ILE A 26 -5.13 -0.46 -0.30
N VAL A 27 -4.64 0.52 -1.04
CA VAL A 27 -3.33 0.48 -1.66
C VAL A 27 -2.42 1.43 -0.91
N ALA A 28 -1.34 0.88 -0.35
CA ALA A 28 -0.37 1.67 0.38
C ALA A 28 0.38 2.60 -0.58
N THR A 29 0.41 3.89 -0.24
CA THR A 29 1.17 4.91 -0.97
C THR A 29 2.60 5.04 -0.45
N ARG A 30 3.46 5.76 -1.18
CA ARG A 30 4.90 5.89 -0.84
C ARG A 30 5.19 6.62 0.46
N GLY A 31 4.34 7.56 0.86
CA GLY A 31 4.54 8.37 2.04
C GLY A 31 3.40 9.35 2.30
N ILE A 32 3.51 10.07 3.42
CA ILE A 32 2.61 11.19 3.75
C ILE A 32 2.85 12.38 2.81
N PRO A 33 4.10 12.86 2.65
CA PRO A 33 4.38 13.81 1.57
C PRO A 33 4.35 13.06 0.24
N TYR A 34 3.72 13.67 -0.77
CA TYR A 34 3.66 13.13 -2.13
C TYR A 34 3.11 11.69 -2.19
N PRO A 35 1.88 11.43 -1.70
CA PRO A 35 1.34 10.07 -1.65
C PRO A 35 1.30 9.40 -3.02
N THR A 36 1.12 10.19 -4.07
CA THR A 36 1.09 9.74 -5.45
C THR A 36 2.22 10.34 -6.28
N GLY A 37 3.40 10.56 -5.70
CA GLY A 37 4.58 10.97 -6.47
C GLY A 37 5.87 10.91 -5.68
N ASP A 38 6.97 11.31 -6.30
CA ASP A 38 8.24 11.50 -5.60
C ASP A 38 9.08 12.59 -6.29
N PRO A 39 9.27 13.76 -5.65
CA PRO A 39 10.05 14.84 -6.23
C PRO A 39 11.57 14.56 -6.28
N SER A 40 12.06 13.51 -5.62
CA SER A 40 13.47 13.12 -5.68
C SER A 40 13.82 12.31 -6.94
N LEU A 41 12.81 11.82 -7.67
CA LEU A 41 12.99 11.11 -8.93
C LEU A 41 13.19 12.09 -10.10
N SER A 42 13.80 11.59 -11.18
CA SER A 42 13.75 12.29 -12.46
C SER A 42 12.31 12.37 -12.98
N PRO A 43 11.96 13.37 -13.82
CA PRO A 43 10.59 13.51 -14.33
C PRO A 43 10.04 12.25 -15.01
N GLU A 44 10.89 11.49 -15.70
CA GLU A 44 10.48 10.25 -16.36
C GLU A 44 10.24 9.12 -15.35
N ALA A 45 11.14 8.95 -14.38
CA ALA A 45 10.97 7.93 -13.33
C ALA A 45 9.76 8.23 -12.43
N GLU A 46 9.48 9.50 -12.13
CA GLU A 46 8.30 9.93 -11.39
C GLU A 46 7.02 9.57 -12.14
N LYS A 47 6.97 9.86 -13.44
CA LYS A 47 5.84 9.51 -14.30
C LYS A 47 5.62 8.00 -14.40
N GLN A 48 6.70 7.23 -14.55
CA GLN A 48 6.65 5.77 -14.56
C GLN A 48 6.10 5.22 -13.25
N TRP A 49 6.56 5.77 -12.11
CA TRP A 49 6.09 5.37 -10.79
C TRP A 49 4.59 5.69 -10.60
N ARG A 50 4.13 6.88 -11.01
CA ARG A 50 2.70 7.23 -10.98
C ARG A 50 1.86 6.28 -11.81
N ARG A 51 2.37 5.88 -12.98
CA ARG A 51 1.71 4.90 -13.84
C ARG A 51 1.57 3.55 -13.14
N GLN A 52 2.64 3.04 -12.54
CA GLN A 52 2.61 1.78 -11.78
C GLN A 52 1.59 1.81 -10.63
N LEU A 53 1.54 2.91 -9.87
CA LEU A 53 0.55 3.09 -8.80
C LEU A 53 -0.88 3.00 -9.34
N MET A 54 -1.17 3.68 -10.46
CA MET A 54 -2.51 3.67 -11.06
C MET A 54 -2.88 2.32 -11.67
N GLU A 55 -1.94 1.68 -12.38
CA GLU A 55 -2.14 0.33 -12.93
C GLU A 55 -2.46 -0.66 -11.80
N ARG A 56 -1.70 -0.60 -10.70
CA ARG A 56 -1.97 -1.40 -9.52
C ARG A 56 -3.35 -1.12 -8.92
N ALA A 57 -3.75 0.15 -8.81
CA ALA A 57 -5.07 0.51 -8.31
C ALA A 57 -6.20 -0.04 -9.19
N LEU A 58 -6.03 -0.05 -10.52
CA LEU A 58 -7.00 -0.59 -11.46
C LEU A 58 -7.10 -2.12 -11.37
N GLU A 59 -5.99 -2.82 -11.22
CA GLU A 59 -5.98 -4.27 -10.96
C GLU A 59 -6.71 -4.61 -9.66
N VAL A 60 -6.40 -3.85 -8.60
CA VAL A 60 -7.02 -4.03 -7.28
C VAL A 60 -8.52 -3.74 -7.35
N LEU A 61 -8.95 -2.72 -8.08
CA LEU A 61 -10.36 -2.38 -8.28
C LEU A 61 -11.17 -3.58 -8.83
N ALA A 62 -10.57 -4.38 -9.70
CA ALA A 62 -11.18 -5.58 -10.28
C ALA A 62 -11.07 -6.83 -9.37
N THR A 63 -10.30 -6.77 -8.29
CA THR A 63 -10.06 -7.91 -7.39
C THR A 63 -11.23 -8.05 -6.40
N PRO A 64 -11.92 -9.21 -6.32
CA PRO A 64 -12.94 -9.45 -5.30
C PRO A 64 -12.34 -9.45 -3.89
N VAL A 65 -12.98 -8.77 -2.95
CA VAL A 65 -12.59 -8.76 -1.54
C VAL A 65 -13.84 -8.90 -0.66
N HIS A 66 -13.69 -9.55 0.49
CA HIS A 66 -14.77 -9.79 1.45
C HIS A 66 -14.53 -9.13 2.82
N GLN A 67 -13.34 -8.57 3.01
CA GLN A 67 -12.91 -7.84 4.21
C GLN A 67 -11.90 -6.76 3.80
N PRO A 68 -11.65 -5.75 4.65
CA PRO A 68 -10.59 -4.77 4.40
C PRO A 68 -9.29 -5.48 4.05
N THR A 69 -8.75 -5.17 2.86
CA THR A 69 -7.56 -5.83 2.32
C THR A 69 -6.55 -4.79 1.86
N VAL A 70 -5.30 -4.96 2.30
CA VAL A 70 -4.19 -4.07 1.97
C VAL A 70 -3.37 -4.67 0.82
N PHE A 71 -3.03 -3.83 -0.14
CA PHE A 71 -2.25 -4.15 -1.32
C PHE A 71 -1.02 -3.25 -1.38
N GLN A 72 0.12 -3.84 -1.72
CA GLN A 72 1.38 -3.12 -1.95
C GLN A 72 1.53 -2.74 -3.42
N VAL A 73 2.36 -1.73 -3.66
CA VAL A 73 2.81 -1.30 -4.98
C VAL A 73 4.26 -1.75 -5.11
N ASP A 74 4.45 -3.02 -5.45
CA ASP A 74 5.80 -3.57 -5.58
C ASP A 74 6.47 -2.99 -6.82
N ALA A 75 7.65 -2.39 -6.63
CA ALA A 75 8.54 -1.98 -7.72
C ALA A 75 9.28 -3.19 -8.36
N SER A 76 9.16 -4.37 -7.76
CA SER A 76 9.79 -5.59 -8.24
C SER A 76 8.92 -6.80 -7.91
N GLU A 77 8.53 -7.50 -8.96
CA GLU A 77 8.01 -8.88 -8.98
C GLU A 77 6.50 -9.07 -8.78
N ARG A 78 5.92 -9.76 -9.78
CA ARG A 78 4.65 -10.46 -9.69
C ARG A 78 4.67 -11.34 -8.44
N SER A 79 3.75 -11.17 -7.49
CA SER A 79 3.22 -12.25 -6.64
C SER A 79 2.21 -11.73 -5.60
N GLY A 80 0.98 -12.25 -5.67
CA GLY A 80 0.14 -12.69 -4.54
C GLY A 80 -0.19 -11.76 -3.37
N PRO A 81 -1.30 -12.02 -2.64
CA PRO A 81 -1.56 -11.34 -1.37
C PRO A 81 -0.52 -11.76 -0.32
N VAL A 82 0.22 -10.79 0.20
CA VAL A 82 1.14 -10.97 1.33
C VAL A 82 0.33 -11.00 2.62
N GLU A 83 0.30 -12.14 3.31
CA GLU A 83 -0.26 -12.26 4.65
C GLU A 83 0.54 -11.40 5.63
N ALA A 84 -0.17 -10.62 6.44
CA ALA A 84 0.37 -9.76 7.47
C ALA A 84 1.11 -10.59 8.52
N THR A 85 2.41 -10.79 8.34
CA THR A 85 3.28 -11.39 9.35
C THR A 85 3.55 -10.36 10.43
N GLY A 86 3.15 -10.73 11.65
CA GLY A 86 3.26 -9.92 12.86
C GLY A 86 4.66 -9.37 13.10
N ASN A 87 4.67 -8.16 13.66
CA ASN A 87 5.83 -7.45 14.15
C ASN A 87 6.60 -8.34 15.15
N SER A 88 7.67 -8.99 14.69
CA SER A 88 8.60 -9.69 15.57
C SER A 88 9.66 -8.72 16.06
N HIS A 89 9.76 -8.68 17.37
CA HIS A 89 10.62 -7.86 18.19
C HIS A 89 12.09 -8.19 17.92
N THR A 90 12.84 -7.32 17.22
CA THR A 90 14.30 -7.37 17.26
C THR A 90 14.80 -6.58 18.46
N ALA A 91 14.88 -7.26 19.61
CA ALA A 91 15.70 -6.79 20.72
C ALA A 91 17.16 -6.72 20.23
N ARG A 92 17.82 -5.57 20.39
CA ARG A 92 19.26 -5.43 20.12
C ARG A 92 20.03 -6.10 21.27
N PRO A 93 21.02 -6.97 20.99
CA PRO A 93 21.86 -7.54 22.02
C PRO A 93 22.91 -6.52 22.49
N GLU A 94 23.12 -6.50 23.81
CA GLU A 94 24.34 -6.15 24.53
C GLU A 94 25.22 -4.99 24.03
N GLU A 95 25.21 -3.88 24.79
CA GLU A 95 26.43 -3.16 25.15
C GLU A 95 26.51 -3.10 26.67
N ALA A 96 27.09 -4.15 27.26
CA ALA A 96 27.78 -4.06 28.52
C ALA A 96 29.22 -3.62 28.23
N HIS A 97 29.66 -2.49 28.80
CA HIS A 97 30.97 -2.29 29.43
C HIS A 97 31.27 -0.78 29.64
N ALA A 98 31.75 -0.49 30.86
CA ALA A 98 32.32 0.74 31.43
C ALA A 98 31.32 1.76 32.03
#